data_AF-A0A0K0E255-F1
#
_entry.id   AF-A0A0K0E255-F1
#
_cell.length_a   1.000
_cell.length_b   1.000
_cell.length_c   1.000
_cell.angle_alpha   90.00
_cell.angle_beta   90.00
_cell.angle_gamma   90.00
#
_symmetry.space_group_name_H-M   'P 1'
#
loop_
_entity.id
_entity.type
_entity.pdbx_description
1 polymer ?
#
loop_
_entity_poly.entity_id
_entity_poly.type
_entity_poly.pdbx_seq_one_letter_code
_entity_poly.pdbx_strand_id
1 'polypeptide(L)'
;MPNITEETVEDRIKKELNGSEKKDLINLYLDNCKIDNFEALSDGFDSLESISLINTSLSSLEGFPTLANLKVIDLSANNLTGGLKHLTKNMEIAHINLCSNKIDKLEELEPLKELDNLKSLDTFDNPISFLDNYREATFKMLPQLTYLDGADKTGTEMEMTMNTEAEDDGEDGAEDDNEDDGRGLSILNDPEACEDDDSEDFVPPSEEEVSSRGVKRKHPGDEE
;
A
#
# COMPACT_ATOMS: atom_id res chain seq x y z
N MET A 1 -2.15 14.74 11.63
CA MET A 1 -1.70 14.40 10.26
C MET A 1 -0.56 15.33 9.90
N PRO A 2 0.56 14.85 9.33
CA PRO A 2 1.59 15.73 8.81
C PRO A 2 0.98 16.67 7.76
N ASN A 3 1.44 17.92 7.71
CA ASN A 3 1.04 18.85 6.66
C ASN A 3 1.53 18.31 5.31
N ILE A 4 0.73 18.53 4.27
CA ILE A 4 1.14 18.27 2.89
C ILE A 4 2.46 18.98 2.64
N THR A 5 3.43 18.23 2.13
CA THR A 5 4.78 18.74 1.88
C THR A 5 4.76 19.68 0.67
N GLU A 6 5.63 20.70 0.67
CA GLU A 6 5.89 21.51 -0.53
C GLU A 6 6.73 20.76 -1.59
N GLU A 7 7.13 19.52 -1.30
CA GLU A 7 7.79 18.63 -2.24
C GLU A 7 6.85 18.27 -3.41
N THR A 8 7.39 18.35 -4.64
CA THR A 8 6.64 17.98 -5.83
C THR A 8 6.54 16.47 -5.97
N VAL A 9 5.53 16.01 -6.73
CA VAL A 9 5.31 14.60 -7.02
C VAL A 9 6.53 13.98 -7.70
N GLU A 10 7.20 14.70 -8.61
CA GLU A 10 8.39 14.22 -9.30
C GLU A 10 9.57 14.02 -8.36
N ASP A 11 9.76 14.92 -7.38
CA ASP A 11 10.82 14.79 -6.40
C ASP A 11 10.55 13.62 -5.44
N ARG A 12 9.28 13.40 -5.07
CA ARG A 12 8.91 12.21 -4.31
C ARG A 12 9.17 10.93 -5.09
N ILE A 13 8.75 10.87 -6.37
CA ILE A 13 9.02 9.72 -7.25
C ILE A 13 10.53 9.44 -7.32
N LYS A 14 11.38 10.46 -7.50
CA LYS A 14 12.85 10.26 -7.53
C LYS A 14 13.38 9.64 -6.24
N LYS A 15 12.82 10.00 -5.08
CA LYS A 15 13.18 9.38 -3.79
C LYS A 15 12.73 7.93 -3.71
N GLU A 16 11.50 7.62 -4.15
CA GLU A 16 10.96 6.26 -4.15
C GLU A 16 11.73 5.33 -5.10
N LEU A 17 12.25 5.86 -6.22
CA LEU A 17 13.10 5.09 -7.13
C LEU A 17 14.43 4.67 -6.49
N ASN A 18 15.05 5.52 -5.67
CA ASN A 18 16.33 5.26 -4.97
C ASN A 18 17.41 4.60 -5.86
N GLY A 19 17.55 5.04 -7.10
CA GLY A 19 18.52 4.51 -8.07
C GLY A 19 18.00 3.38 -8.97
N SER A 20 16.80 2.87 -8.71
CA SER A 20 16.08 1.94 -9.59
C SER A 20 15.40 2.68 -10.75
N GLU A 21 15.03 1.95 -11.80
CA GLU A 21 14.24 2.50 -12.90
C GLU A 21 12.75 2.44 -12.56
N LYS A 22 11.95 3.37 -13.11
CA LYS A 22 10.49 3.37 -12.91
C LYS A 22 9.84 2.04 -13.27
N LYS A 23 10.36 1.37 -14.31
CA LYS A 23 9.76 0.16 -14.89
C LYS A 23 9.83 -1.04 -13.95
N ASP A 24 10.79 -1.01 -13.01
CA ASP A 24 11.06 -2.08 -12.06
C ASP A 24 10.42 -1.80 -10.69
N LEU A 25 9.77 -0.63 -10.52
CA LEU A 25 9.16 -0.22 -9.25
C LEU A 25 7.85 -0.97 -9.01
N ILE A 26 7.76 -1.73 -7.92
CA ILE A 26 6.57 -2.52 -7.53
C ILE A 26 5.59 -1.70 -6.70
N ASN A 27 6.09 -0.89 -5.76
CA ASN A 27 5.29 -0.09 -4.83
C ASN A 27 5.70 1.38 -4.94
N LEU A 28 4.72 2.29 -5.01
CA LEU A 28 4.96 3.73 -5.07
C LEU A 28 4.16 4.46 -4.00
N TYR A 29 4.86 5.16 -3.10
CA TYR A 29 4.25 5.94 -2.03
C TYR A 29 4.35 7.44 -2.31
N LEU A 30 3.20 8.08 -2.59
CA LEU A 30 3.10 9.53 -2.80
C LEU A 30 2.32 10.24 -1.69
N ASP A 31 2.22 9.61 -0.53
CA ASP A 31 1.43 10.12 0.59
C ASP A 31 1.90 11.51 1.03
N ASN A 32 0.94 12.37 1.34
CA ASN A 32 1.16 13.76 1.78
C ASN A 32 1.86 14.65 0.75
N CYS A 33 1.92 14.24 -0.52
CA CYS A 33 2.37 15.08 -1.63
C CYS A 33 1.15 15.66 -2.36
N LYS A 34 1.13 16.96 -2.63
CA LYS A 34 0.02 17.57 -3.38
C LYS A 34 0.05 17.09 -4.83
N ILE A 35 -1.03 16.44 -5.29
CA ILE A 35 -1.16 15.98 -6.67
C ILE A 35 -2.18 16.87 -7.39
N ASP A 36 -1.70 17.71 -8.29
CA ASP A 36 -2.55 18.55 -9.14
C ASP A 36 -3.00 17.82 -10.42
N ASN A 37 -2.16 16.91 -10.94
CA ASN A 37 -2.46 16.04 -12.08
C ASN A 37 -1.60 14.76 -12.01
N PHE A 38 -1.87 13.81 -12.91
CA PHE A 38 -1.17 12.51 -12.96
C PHE A 38 -0.11 12.41 -14.09
N GLU A 39 0.36 13.52 -14.65
CA GLU A 39 1.34 13.49 -15.75
C GLU A 39 2.63 12.78 -15.34
N ALA A 40 3.08 12.95 -14.10
CA ALA A 40 4.27 12.28 -13.57
C ALA A 40 4.15 10.74 -13.50
N LEU A 41 2.91 10.22 -13.51
CA LEU A 41 2.57 8.79 -13.50
C LEU A 41 2.26 8.23 -14.90
N SER A 42 2.33 9.06 -15.95
CA SER A 42 1.86 8.69 -17.29
C SER A 42 2.67 7.59 -17.98
N ASP A 43 3.94 7.42 -17.60
CA ASP A 43 4.86 6.50 -18.26
C ASP A 43 5.87 5.82 -17.32
N GLY A 44 6.32 4.65 -17.76
CA GLY A 44 7.44 3.93 -17.20
C GLY A 44 7.15 3.13 -15.93
N PHE A 45 5.91 3.02 -15.44
CA PHE A 45 5.56 2.25 -14.25
C PHE A 45 5.08 0.84 -14.59
N ASP A 46 5.86 0.13 -15.42
CA ASP A 46 5.44 -1.11 -16.07
C ASP A 46 5.19 -2.25 -15.07
N SER A 47 5.97 -2.33 -13.99
CA SER A 47 5.83 -3.38 -12.94
C SER A 47 5.07 -2.90 -11.70
N LEU A 48 4.46 -1.72 -11.73
CA LEU A 48 3.84 -1.15 -10.54
C LEU A 48 2.56 -1.90 -10.15
N GLU A 49 2.56 -2.51 -8.97
CA GLU A 49 1.45 -3.29 -8.42
C GLU A 49 0.67 -2.54 -7.34
N SER A 50 1.33 -1.65 -6.61
CA SER A 50 0.69 -0.87 -5.55
C SER A 50 1.04 0.61 -5.64
N ILE A 51 0.02 1.47 -5.49
CA ILE A 51 0.21 2.91 -5.35
C ILE A 51 -0.55 3.46 -4.15
N SER A 52 0.14 4.26 -3.34
CA SER A 52 -0.42 4.96 -2.18
C SER A 52 -0.45 6.46 -2.44
N LEU A 53 -1.65 7.05 -2.38
CA LEU A 53 -1.96 8.44 -2.69
C LEU A 53 -2.70 9.10 -1.51
N ILE A 54 -2.31 8.76 -0.28
CA ILE A 54 -3.01 9.18 0.94
C ILE A 54 -2.80 10.67 1.18
N ASN A 55 -3.87 11.42 1.47
CA ASN A 55 -3.78 12.84 1.81
C ASN A 55 -3.03 13.66 0.74
N THR A 56 -3.37 13.44 -0.53
CA THR A 56 -2.75 14.11 -1.69
C THR A 56 -3.58 15.29 -2.23
N SER A 57 -4.67 15.62 -1.53
CA SER A 57 -5.66 16.66 -1.89
C SER A 57 -6.46 16.39 -3.18
N LEU A 58 -6.51 15.15 -3.66
CA LEU A 58 -7.23 14.81 -4.88
C LEU A 58 -8.72 15.11 -4.75
N SER A 59 -9.27 15.88 -5.69
CA SER A 59 -10.72 16.09 -5.86
C SER A 59 -11.29 15.40 -7.10
N SER A 60 -10.41 14.87 -7.96
CA SER A 60 -10.76 14.16 -9.19
C SER A 60 -9.69 13.13 -9.52
N LEU A 61 -10.08 12.05 -10.18
CA LEU A 61 -9.18 11.05 -10.78
C LEU A 61 -9.01 11.27 -12.30
N GLU A 62 -9.48 12.41 -12.83
CA GLU A 62 -9.32 12.73 -14.24
C GLU A 62 -7.84 12.72 -14.65
N GLY A 63 -7.55 12.01 -15.74
CA GLY A 63 -6.18 11.83 -16.22
C GLY A 63 -5.39 10.72 -15.52
N PHE A 64 -6.00 9.97 -14.59
CA PHE A 64 -5.34 8.80 -14.00
C PHE A 64 -4.89 7.83 -15.10
N PRO A 65 -3.60 7.42 -15.10
CA PRO A 65 -3.01 6.69 -16.20
C PRO A 65 -3.37 5.20 -16.15
N THR A 66 -3.20 4.54 -17.29
CA THR A 66 -3.25 3.08 -17.35
C THR A 66 -1.94 2.52 -16.79
N LEU A 67 -2.05 1.77 -15.70
CA LEU A 67 -0.98 1.07 -15.00
C LEU A 67 -1.36 -0.41 -15.05
N ALA A 68 -0.75 -1.15 -15.97
CA ALA A 68 -1.24 -2.44 -16.43
C ALA A 68 -1.25 -3.52 -15.33
N ASN A 69 -0.30 -3.44 -14.39
CA ASN A 69 -0.14 -4.42 -13.32
C ASN A 69 -0.65 -3.91 -11.95
N LEU A 70 -1.32 -2.75 -11.91
CA LEU A 70 -1.76 -2.15 -10.66
C LEU A 70 -2.89 -3.00 -10.03
N LYS A 71 -2.60 -3.59 -8.87
CA LYS A 71 -3.52 -4.42 -8.09
C LYS A 71 -4.11 -3.67 -6.89
N VAL A 72 -3.35 -2.76 -6.30
CA VAL A 72 -3.71 -2.08 -5.05
C VAL A 72 -3.60 -0.57 -5.23
N ILE A 73 -4.65 0.15 -4.88
CA ILE A 73 -4.64 1.62 -4.86
C ILE A 73 -5.21 2.14 -3.55
N ASP A 74 -4.43 2.97 -2.85
CA ASP A 74 -4.89 3.70 -1.67
C ASP A 74 -5.11 5.18 -2.01
N LEU A 75 -6.37 5.60 -1.95
CA LEU A 75 -6.83 6.97 -2.20
C LEU A 75 -7.39 7.60 -0.92
N SER A 76 -7.06 7.06 0.26
CA SER A 76 -7.65 7.52 1.51
C SER A 76 -7.28 8.97 1.86
N ALA A 77 -8.13 9.61 2.68
CA ALA A 77 -7.95 10.99 3.13
C ALA A 77 -7.85 12.03 2.00
N ASN A 78 -8.65 11.87 0.95
CA ASN A 78 -8.74 12.83 -0.16
C ASN A 78 -10.12 13.54 -0.17
N ASN A 79 -10.41 14.27 -1.25
CA ASN A 79 -11.65 15.03 -1.44
C ASN A 79 -12.52 14.43 -2.56
N LEU A 80 -12.39 13.13 -2.85
CA LEU A 80 -13.12 12.49 -3.93
C LEU A 80 -14.61 12.38 -3.58
N THR A 81 -15.47 12.82 -4.50
CA THR A 81 -16.93 12.63 -4.42
C THR A 81 -17.43 11.56 -5.37
N GLY A 82 -16.56 11.02 -6.23
CA GLY A 82 -16.91 10.11 -7.32
C GLY A 82 -15.85 10.12 -8.42
N GLY A 83 -16.26 9.92 -9.67
CA GLY A 83 -15.34 9.93 -10.82
C GLY A 83 -14.48 8.66 -10.95
N LEU A 84 -14.89 7.56 -10.29
CA LEU A 84 -14.15 6.30 -10.26
C LEU A 84 -14.03 5.60 -11.62
N LYS A 85 -14.79 6.04 -12.63
CA LYS A 85 -14.63 5.63 -14.04
C LYS A 85 -13.21 5.83 -14.59
N HIS A 86 -12.41 6.70 -13.98
CA HIS A 86 -11.03 6.92 -14.42
C HIS A 86 -10.09 5.77 -14.02
N LEU A 87 -10.50 4.93 -13.06
CA LEU A 87 -9.75 3.73 -12.65
C LEU A 87 -10.10 2.50 -13.50
N THR A 88 -11.16 2.52 -14.31
CA THR A 88 -11.65 1.32 -15.02
C THR A 88 -10.76 0.88 -16.17
N LYS A 89 -9.68 1.63 -16.46
CA LYS A 89 -8.63 1.20 -17.39
C LYS A 89 -7.61 0.26 -16.75
N ASN A 90 -7.59 0.16 -15.42
CA ASN A 90 -6.64 -0.60 -14.63
C ASN A 90 -7.31 -1.91 -14.18
N MET A 91 -7.49 -2.83 -15.12
CA MET A 91 -8.33 -4.02 -14.95
C MET A 91 -7.85 -5.01 -13.87
N GLU A 92 -6.57 -4.95 -13.51
CA GLU A 92 -5.94 -5.81 -12.49
C GLU A 92 -6.20 -5.34 -11.05
N ILE A 93 -6.84 -4.17 -10.85
CA ILE A 93 -7.11 -3.66 -9.51
C ILE A 93 -8.00 -4.64 -8.75
N ALA A 94 -7.46 -5.18 -7.65
CA ALA A 94 -8.11 -6.09 -6.73
C ALA A 94 -8.50 -5.41 -5.41
N HIS A 95 -7.82 -4.34 -5.00
CA HIS A 95 -8.09 -3.61 -3.77
C HIS A 95 -8.11 -2.09 -4.00
N ILE A 96 -9.18 -1.44 -3.56
CA ILE A 96 -9.33 0.02 -3.56
C ILE A 96 -9.65 0.49 -2.15
N ASN A 97 -8.77 1.33 -1.60
CA ASN A 97 -9.04 2.04 -0.36
C ASN A 97 -9.47 3.48 -0.66
N LEU A 98 -10.73 3.81 -0.36
CA LEU A 98 -11.33 5.14 -0.50
C LEU A 98 -11.69 5.74 0.87
N CYS A 99 -11.15 5.23 1.98
CA CYS A 99 -11.49 5.72 3.31
C CYS A 99 -11.31 7.25 3.45
N SER A 100 -12.14 7.89 4.27
CA SER A 100 -12.05 9.34 4.52
C SER A 100 -12.07 10.19 3.24
N ASN A 101 -13.02 9.90 2.35
CA ASN A 101 -13.35 10.74 1.19
C ASN A 101 -14.76 11.34 1.35
N LYS A 102 -15.36 11.85 0.28
CA LYS A 102 -16.67 12.54 0.28
C LYS A 102 -17.69 11.84 -0.61
N ILE A 103 -17.57 10.53 -0.81
CA ILE A 103 -18.50 9.75 -1.62
C ILE A 103 -19.82 9.64 -0.85
N ASP A 104 -20.91 10.16 -1.41
CA ASP A 104 -22.20 10.28 -0.72
C ASP A 104 -23.33 9.49 -1.38
N LYS A 105 -23.08 8.85 -2.53
CA LYS A 105 -24.08 8.10 -3.30
C LYS A 105 -23.52 6.79 -3.82
N LEU A 106 -24.40 5.79 -3.87
CA LEU A 106 -24.10 4.47 -4.42
C LEU A 106 -23.75 4.51 -5.92
N GLU A 107 -24.36 5.42 -6.68
CA GLU A 107 -24.12 5.61 -8.12
C GLU A 107 -22.66 5.98 -8.43
N GLU A 108 -21.96 6.64 -7.49
CA GLU A 108 -20.56 7.02 -7.67
C GLU A 108 -19.60 5.82 -7.61
N LEU A 109 -20.06 4.70 -7.03
CA LEU A 109 -19.34 3.42 -7.03
C LEU A 109 -19.66 2.55 -8.25
N GLU A 110 -20.73 2.86 -8.99
CA GLU A 110 -21.19 2.04 -10.13
C GLU A 110 -20.09 1.75 -11.17
N PRO A 111 -19.20 2.69 -11.54
CA PRO A 111 -18.14 2.41 -12.50
C PRO A 111 -17.20 1.27 -12.08
N LEU A 112 -17.06 0.99 -10.78
CA LEU A 112 -16.21 -0.09 -10.28
C LEU A 112 -16.69 -1.48 -10.71
N LYS A 113 -17.93 -1.62 -11.22
CA LYS A 113 -18.42 -2.87 -11.81
C LYS A 113 -17.61 -3.33 -13.03
N GLU A 114 -16.86 -2.42 -13.67
CA GLU A 114 -15.99 -2.73 -14.81
C GLU A 114 -14.67 -3.38 -14.38
N LEU A 115 -14.32 -3.32 -13.09
CA LEU A 115 -13.13 -3.96 -12.53
C LEU A 115 -13.46 -5.40 -12.09
N ASP A 116 -13.37 -6.35 -13.02
CA ASP A 116 -13.72 -7.75 -12.79
C ASP A 116 -12.89 -8.41 -11.66
N ASN A 117 -11.66 -7.95 -11.48
CA ASN A 117 -10.74 -8.45 -10.46
C ASN A 117 -10.94 -7.79 -9.09
N LEU A 118 -11.77 -6.75 -8.96
CA LEU A 118 -11.97 -6.04 -7.69
C LEU A 118 -12.54 -6.98 -6.62
N LYS A 119 -11.77 -7.26 -5.56
CA LYS A 119 -12.18 -8.11 -4.44
C LYS A 119 -12.45 -7.34 -3.17
N SER A 120 -11.78 -6.23 -2.95
CA SER A 120 -11.87 -5.45 -1.71
C SER A 120 -12.06 -3.97 -1.99
N LEU A 121 -13.01 -3.37 -1.27
CA LEU A 121 -13.33 -1.95 -1.35
C LEU A 121 -13.54 -1.42 0.06
N ASP A 122 -12.77 -0.41 0.45
CA ASP A 122 -12.95 0.27 1.72
C ASP A 122 -13.46 1.69 1.48
N THR A 123 -14.63 2.01 2.03
CA THR A 123 -15.24 3.34 1.95
C THR A 123 -15.55 3.91 3.35
N PHE A 124 -14.99 3.33 4.40
CA PHE A 124 -15.13 3.82 5.77
C PHE A 124 -14.87 5.34 5.85
N ASP A 125 -15.63 6.03 6.71
CA ASP A 125 -15.55 7.49 6.83
C ASP A 125 -15.90 8.27 5.54
N ASN A 126 -16.69 7.66 4.63
CA ASN A 126 -17.43 8.36 3.59
C ASN A 126 -18.92 8.46 3.98
N PRO A 127 -19.64 9.52 3.57
CA PRO A 127 -21.09 9.63 3.82
C PRO A 127 -21.92 8.43 3.33
N ILE A 128 -21.51 7.78 2.23
CA ILE A 128 -22.18 6.58 1.69
C ILE A 128 -22.24 5.42 2.70
N SER A 129 -21.22 5.27 3.55
CA SER A 129 -21.13 4.18 4.53
C SER A 129 -22.23 4.24 5.60
N PHE A 130 -22.88 5.39 5.76
CA PHE A 130 -24.00 5.62 6.70
C PHE A 130 -25.39 5.48 6.05
N LEU A 131 -25.48 5.15 4.76
CA LEU A 131 -26.77 4.96 4.09
C LEU A 131 -27.42 3.65 4.53
N ASP A 132 -28.75 3.66 4.64
CA ASP A 132 -29.53 2.45 4.89
C ASP A 132 -29.28 1.40 3.79
N ASN A 133 -29.07 0.16 4.19
CA ASN A 133 -28.75 -0.96 3.30
C ASN A 133 -27.50 -0.77 2.44
N TYR A 134 -26.60 0.16 2.78
CA TYR A 134 -25.38 0.44 2.03
C TYR A 134 -24.62 -0.85 1.66
N ARG A 135 -24.33 -1.71 2.64
CA ARG A 135 -23.58 -2.96 2.39
C ARG A 135 -24.29 -3.87 1.38
N GLU A 136 -25.58 -4.13 1.59
CA GLU A 136 -26.37 -5.00 0.70
C GLU A 136 -26.45 -4.42 -0.71
N ALA A 137 -26.70 -3.11 -0.82
CA ALA A 137 -26.80 -2.42 -2.09
C ALA A 137 -25.47 -2.39 -2.84
N THR A 138 -24.35 -2.17 -2.14
CA THR A 138 -23.00 -2.20 -2.71
C THR A 138 -22.65 -3.60 -3.20
N PHE A 139 -22.87 -4.65 -2.42
CA PHE A 139 -22.61 -6.04 -2.87
C PHE A 139 -23.52 -6.49 -4.02
N LYS A 140 -24.74 -5.95 -4.09
CA LYS A 140 -25.64 -6.20 -5.23
C LYS A 140 -25.17 -5.49 -6.49
N MET A 141 -24.63 -4.29 -6.36
CA MET A 141 -24.09 -3.49 -7.47
C MET A 141 -22.75 -4.02 -7.98
N LEU A 142 -21.88 -4.47 -7.07
CA LEU A 142 -20.54 -4.96 -7.31
C LEU A 142 -20.47 -6.46 -6.94
N PRO A 143 -21.05 -7.35 -7.76
CA PRO A 143 -21.16 -8.77 -7.41
C PRO A 143 -19.81 -9.48 -7.28
N GLN A 144 -18.77 -8.97 -7.95
CA GLN A 144 -17.40 -9.47 -7.91
C GLN A 144 -16.68 -9.15 -6.58
N LEU A 145 -17.20 -8.18 -5.82
CA LEU A 145 -16.66 -7.76 -4.54
C LEU A 145 -16.82 -8.87 -3.49
N THR A 146 -15.72 -9.19 -2.82
CA THR A 146 -15.66 -10.19 -1.74
C THR A 146 -15.75 -9.50 -0.38
N TYR A 147 -15.01 -8.40 -0.20
CA TYR A 147 -14.94 -7.65 1.05
C TYR A 147 -15.30 -6.18 0.83
N LEU A 148 -16.12 -5.66 1.73
CA LEU A 148 -16.50 -4.26 1.82
C LEU A 148 -16.22 -3.78 3.24
N ASP A 149 -15.42 -2.74 3.39
CA ASP A 149 -15.01 -2.20 4.70
C ASP A 149 -14.48 -3.29 5.64
N GLY A 150 -13.56 -4.11 5.12
CA GLY A 150 -12.94 -5.21 5.86
C GLY A 150 -13.81 -6.44 6.15
N ALA A 151 -15.06 -6.51 5.69
CA ALA A 151 -15.94 -7.67 5.95
C ALA A 151 -16.69 -8.15 4.72
N ASP A 152 -17.00 -9.44 4.65
CA ASP A 152 -17.69 -10.07 3.53
C ASP A 152 -19.22 -9.79 3.51
N LYS A 153 -19.93 -10.45 2.57
CA LYS A 153 -21.40 -10.38 2.45
C LYS A 153 -22.14 -10.87 3.70
N THR A 154 -21.52 -11.73 4.50
CA THR A 154 -22.08 -12.29 5.74
C THR A 154 -21.71 -11.48 6.99
N GLY A 155 -20.77 -10.53 6.86
CA GLY A 155 -20.21 -9.77 7.97
C GLY A 155 -19.00 -10.43 8.63
N THR A 156 -18.44 -11.48 8.03
CA THR A 156 -17.18 -12.10 8.47
C THR A 156 -16.03 -11.18 8.11
N GLU A 157 -15.20 -10.81 9.09
CA GLU A 157 -14.03 -9.98 8.88
C GLU A 157 -12.99 -10.70 8.01
N MET A 158 -12.32 -9.95 7.14
CA MET A 158 -11.20 -10.44 6.35
C MET A 158 -10.11 -10.96 7.31
N GLU A 159 -9.71 -12.21 7.15
CA GLU A 159 -8.58 -12.74 7.89
C GLU A 159 -7.32 -11.99 7.45
N MET A 160 -6.62 -11.39 8.41
CA MET A 160 -5.28 -10.86 8.16
C MET A 160 -4.29 -12.02 8.05
N THR A 161 -4.34 -12.75 6.93
CA THR A 161 -3.21 -13.59 6.56
C THR A 161 -2.08 -12.64 6.20
N MET A 162 -1.04 -12.58 7.05
CA MET A 162 0.21 -11.98 6.64
C MET A 162 0.63 -12.73 5.39
N ASN A 163 0.65 -12.04 4.25
CA ASN A 163 0.98 -12.58 2.94
C ASN A 163 2.26 -13.43 2.99
N THR A 164 2.13 -14.74 3.20
CA THR A 164 3.22 -15.72 3.01
C THR A 164 2.98 -16.57 1.77
N GLU A 165 1.92 -16.31 1.01
CA GLU A 165 1.67 -17.02 -0.24
C GLU A 165 2.39 -16.27 -1.35
N ALA A 166 3.71 -16.52 -1.41
CA ALA A 166 4.32 -16.68 -2.72
C ALA A 166 3.42 -17.67 -3.47
N GLU A 167 2.75 -17.19 -4.51
CA GLU A 167 1.97 -18.06 -5.37
C GLU A 167 2.92 -19.12 -5.91
N ASP A 168 2.76 -20.32 -5.34
CA ASP A 168 3.28 -21.59 -5.81
C ASP A 168 2.68 -21.78 -7.21
N ASP A 169 3.41 -21.28 -8.21
CA ASP A 169 3.11 -21.45 -9.61
C ASP A 169 3.24 -22.93 -9.92
N GLY A 170 2.09 -23.61 -9.84
CA GLY A 170 1.94 -25.03 -10.00
C GLY A 170 2.85 -25.61 -11.07
N GLU A 171 3.63 -26.60 -10.62
CA GLU A 171 4.38 -27.55 -11.44
C GLU A 171 3.49 -28.13 -12.54
N ASP A 172 3.68 -27.69 -13.79
CA ASP A 172 3.36 -28.50 -14.96
C ASP A 172 4.69 -29.06 -15.50
N GLY A 173 4.85 -30.36 -15.29
CA GLY A 173 6.09 -31.12 -15.37
C GLY A 173 6.88 -30.98 -16.67
N ALA A 174 8.20 -30.84 -16.49
CA ALA A 174 9.18 -31.42 -17.39
C ALA A 174 10.20 -32.18 -16.54
N GLU A 175 10.40 -33.43 -16.95
CA GLU A 175 11.14 -34.50 -16.30
C GLU A 175 12.62 -34.17 -16.11
N ASP A 176 13.10 -34.46 -14.90
CA ASP A 176 14.25 -35.32 -14.59
C ASP A 176 15.66 -34.93 -15.09
N ASP A 177 16.63 -35.29 -14.24
CA ASP A 177 18.07 -35.36 -14.48
C ASP A 177 18.84 -34.04 -14.66
N ASN A 178 19.01 -33.27 -13.59
CA ASN A 178 20.32 -32.66 -13.31
C ASN A 178 20.62 -32.72 -11.81
N GLU A 179 21.34 -33.78 -11.44
CA GLU A 179 22.35 -33.86 -10.37
C GLU A 179 22.18 -32.84 -9.23
N ASP A 180 21.37 -33.23 -8.24
CA ASP A 180 21.35 -32.68 -6.89
C ASP A 180 22.78 -32.69 -6.33
N ASP A 181 23.43 -31.53 -6.40
CA ASP A 181 24.71 -31.28 -5.75
C ASP A 181 24.53 -30.88 -4.28
N GLY A 182 23.50 -31.40 -3.60
CA GLY A 182 23.59 -31.92 -2.23
C GLY A 182 24.18 -31.01 -1.15
N ARG A 183 24.12 -29.69 -1.35
CA ARG A 183 24.55 -28.69 -0.36
C ARG A 183 23.35 -27.95 0.23
N GLY A 184 22.28 -28.69 0.49
CA GLY A 184 21.07 -28.20 1.14
C GLY A 184 20.97 -28.68 2.60
N LEU A 185 21.02 -27.72 3.53
CA LEU A 185 20.39 -27.77 4.86
C LEU A 185 20.79 -28.83 5.90
N SER A 186 21.75 -29.74 5.62
CA SER A 186 22.19 -30.72 6.64
C SER A 186 22.82 -30.08 7.89
N ILE A 187 23.24 -28.82 7.83
CA ILE A 187 23.80 -28.07 8.97
C ILE A 187 22.79 -27.90 10.12
N LEU A 188 21.49 -27.92 9.84
CA LEU A 188 20.47 -27.77 10.90
C LEU A 188 20.26 -29.04 11.71
N ASN A 189 20.73 -30.19 11.21
CA ASN A 189 20.56 -31.48 11.87
C ASN A 189 21.86 -32.04 12.43
N ASP A 190 22.93 -31.24 12.41
CA ASP A 190 24.19 -31.58 13.07
C ASP A 190 24.15 -31.08 14.52
N PRO A 191 23.95 -31.97 15.52
CA PRO A 191 23.98 -31.57 16.92
C PRO A 191 25.37 -31.10 17.39
N GLU A 192 26.43 -31.29 16.60
CA GLU A 192 27.76 -30.73 16.88
C GLU A 192 27.95 -29.30 16.32
N ALA A 193 26.97 -28.71 15.61
CA ALA A 193 27.06 -27.32 15.12
C ALA A 193 26.93 -26.25 16.24
N CYS A 194 27.19 -26.62 17.49
CA CYS A 194 26.97 -25.81 18.69
C CYS A 194 28.29 -25.43 19.40
N GLU A 195 29.34 -25.06 18.67
CA GLU A 195 30.61 -24.57 19.22
C GLU A 195 31.10 -23.55 18.16
N ASP A 196 31.17 -22.23 18.32
CA ASP A 196 31.67 -21.38 19.40
C ASP A 196 31.01 -19.98 19.25
N ASP A 197 30.16 -19.55 20.19
CA ASP A 197 29.83 -18.12 20.33
C ASP A 197 30.77 -17.53 21.38
N ASP A 198 31.98 -17.19 20.96
CA ASP A 198 32.95 -16.37 21.70
C ASP A 198 32.46 -14.90 21.75
N SER A 199 31.19 -14.66 22.10
CA SER A 199 30.71 -13.31 22.35
C SER A 199 31.35 -12.80 23.64
N GLU A 200 32.44 -12.06 23.43
CA GLU A 200 33.14 -11.26 24.43
C GLU A 200 32.12 -10.57 25.34
N ASP A 201 32.16 -10.94 26.63
CA ASP A 201 31.29 -10.42 27.70
C ASP A 201 31.16 -8.90 27.56
N PHE A 202 29.94 -8.44 27.29
CA PHE A 202 29.62 -7.01 27.22
C PHE A 202 29.95 -6.36 28.56
N VAL A 203 31.05 -5.60 28.62
CA VAL A 203 31.42 -4.80 29.80
C VAL A 203 30.62 -3.50 29.75
N PRO A 204 29.64 -3.30 30.64
CA PRO A 204 28.89 -2.06 30.69
C PRO A 204 29.82 -0.89 31.07
N PRO A 205 29.60 0.31 30.51
CA PRO A 205 30.38 1.49 30.86
C PRO A 205 30.23 1.83 32.35
N SER A 206 31.34 2.13 33.02
CA SER A 206 31.38 2.59 34.41
C SER A 206 30.63 3.91 34.57
N GLU A 207 29.87 4.06 35.65
CA GLU A 207 28.89 5.12 35.92
C GLU A 207 29.42 6.57 36.07
N GLU A 208 30.63 6.92 35.62
CA GLU A 208 31.21 8.24 35.92
C GLU A 208 31.03 9.34 34.86
N GLU A 209 30.39 9.10 33.70
CA GLU A 209 30.20 10.15 32.69
C GLU A 209 28.71 10.43 32.39
N VAL A 210 27.92 10.71 33.43
CA VAL A 210 26.61 11.39 33.32
C VAL A 210 26.78 12.91 33.41
N SER A 211 27.36 13.51 32.39
CA SER A 211 27.42 14.97 32.20
C SER A 211 27.33 15.22 30.69
N SER A 212 26.34 15.88 30.10
CA SER A 212 25.52 17.00 30.53
C SER A 212 24.20 17.00 29.73
N ARG A 213 23.09 17.20 30.44
CA ARG A 213 21.71 17.28 29.92
C ARG A 213 21.54 18.30 28.79
N GLY A 214 20.65 17.96 27.86
CA GLY A 214 20.29 18.74 26.68
C GLY A 214 19.89 20.19 26.96
N VAL A 215 20.36 21.06 26.07
CA VAL A 215 20.02 22.49 26.03
C VAL A 215 18.67 22.64 25.33
N LYS A 216 17.63 23.01 26.08
CA LYS A 216 16.37 23.51 25.50
C LYS A 216 16.67 24.78 24.71
N ARG A 217 16.44 24.75 23.39
CA ARG A 217 16.48 25.94 22.55
C ARG A 217 15.34 26.88 22.98
N LYS A 218 15.72 28.07 23.43
CA LYS A 218 14.82 29.17 23.80
C LYS A 218 14.24 29.75 22.51
N HIS A 219 12.92 29.83 22.39
CA HIS A 219 12.26 30.51 21.28
C HIS A 219 12.48 32.04 21.44
N PRO A 220 12.96 32.75 20.39
CA PRO A 220 13.04 34.21 20.42
C PRO A 220 11.63 34.78 20.17
N GLY A 221 11.07 35.50 21.15
CA GLY A 221 9.74 36.09 21.03
C GLY A 221 9.18 36.72 22.31
N ASP A 222 9.68 36.32 23.47
CA ASP A 222 9.30 36.93 24.76
C ASP A 222 10.36 37.94 25.20
N GLU A 223 10.36 39.13 24.60
CA GLU A 223 10.95 40.34 25.20
C GLU A 223 9.83 41.38 25.38
N GLU A 224 9.81 41.94 26.59
CA GLU A 224 8.85 42.90 27.16
C GLU A 224 8.66 44.19 26.35
#